data_AF-A0A0L6JN45-F1
#
_entry.id   AF-A0A0L6JN45-F1
#
_cell.length_a   1.000
_cell.length_b   1.000
_cell.length_c   1.000
_cell.angle_alpha   90.00
_cell.angle_beta   90.00
_cell.angle_gamma   90.00
#
_symmetry.space_group_name_H-M   'P 1'
#
loop_
_entity.id
_entity.type
_entity.pdbx_description
1 polymer ?
#
loop_
_entity_poly.entity_id
_entity_poly.type
_entity_poly.pdbx_seq_one_letter_code
_entity_poly.pdbx_strand_id
1 'polypeptide(L)'
;MKPHDIFHQIHIHLLGDERPSLYFNEISETQLFDQYPFKLLNNLKKANQSPKHHPEGNVWNHTMMVVDEAARLRSESNSKKAFMWAALLHDIGKPDATKYRNGRITSYDHDKIGAELARKFLMEFSEDDAFIRKVTMLVRWHMQILFVVNNMPFADVETMKRQADITEVALLGLCDRLGRLYVDRRKEEANIRAFLEKCSTDINKNSRVLVKV
;
A
#
# COMPACT_ATOMS: atom_id res chain seq x y z
N MET A 1 -19.17 16.89 -11.63
CA MET A 1 -18.83 15.46 -11.52
C MET A 1 -19.40 14.96 -10.19
N LYS A 2 -20.08 13.81 -10.16
CA LYS A 2 -20.59 13.22 -8.90
C LYS A 2 -19.50 12.37 -8.25
N PRO A 3 -19.57 12.08 -6.94
CA PRO A 3 -18.57 11.22 -6.28
C PRO A 3 -18.37 9.86 -6.95
N HIS A 4 -19.46 9.24 -7.42
CA HIS A 4 -19.41 7.95 -8.09
C HIS A 4 -18.70 8.00 -9.46
N ASP A 5 -18.76 9.16 -10.14
CA ASP A 5 -18.04 9.37 -11.40
C ASP A 5 -16.52 9.43 -11.14
N ILE A 6 -16.10 10.13 -10.06
CA ILE A 6 -14.69 10.16 -9.65
C ILE A 6 -14.19 8.76 -9.31
N PHE A 7 -14.95 8.00 -8.50
CA PHE A 7 -14.56 6.64 -8.15
C PHE A 7 -14.35 5.77 -9.40
N HIS A 8 -15.24 5.90 -10.40
CA HIS A 8 -15.12 5.20 -11.66
C HIS A 8 -13.88 5.64 -12.46
N GLN A 9 -13.60 6.94 -12.53
CA GLN A 9 -12.40 7.45 -13.20
C GLN A 9 -11.10 6.99 -12.50
N ILE A 10 -11.04 7.06 -11.16
CA ILE A 10 -9.95 6.50 -10.36
C ILE A 10 -9.72 5.03 -10.74
N HIS A 11 -10.79 4.25 -10.84
CA HIS A 11 -10.69 2.84 -11.22
C HIS A 11 -10.11 2.64 -12.62
N ILE A 12 -10.55 3.43 -13.60
CA ILE A 12 -10.02 3.40 -14.97
C ILE A 12 -8.52 3.71 -14.96
N HIS A 13 -8.12 4.82 -14.34
CA HIS A 13 -6.72 5.25 -14.33
C HIS A 13 -5.82 4.27 -13.57
N LEU A 14 -6.28 3.69 -12.46
CA LEU A 14 -5.53 2.64 -11.75
C LEU A 14 -5.26 1.39 -12.59
N LEU A 15 -6.17 1.01 -13.49
CA LEU A 15 -6.05 -0.22 -14.28
C LEU A 15 -5.50 -0.01 -15.69
N GLY A 16 -5.70 1.18 -16.25
CA GLY A 16 -5.34 1.54 -17.62
C GLY A 16 -3.96 2.16 -17.73
N ASP A 17 -3.63 3.09 -16.84
CA ASP A 17 -2.48 3.98 -17.06
C ASP A 17 -1.14 3.30 -16.73
N GLU A 18 -0.07 3.76 -17.38
CA GLU A 18 1.31 3.44 -16.99
C GLU A 18 1.79 4.33 -15.83
N ARG A 19 1.22 5.54 -15.72
CA ARG A 19 1.53 6.52 -14.67
C ARG A 19 0.25 7.12 -14.09
N PRO A 20 -0.53 6.36 -13.30
CA PRO A 20 -1.77 6.86 -12.72
C PRO A 20 -1.56 8.11 -11.85
N SER A 21 -0.35 8.32 -11.30
CA SER A 21 -0.02 9.49 -10.50
C SER A 21 -0.33 10.83 -11.17
N LEU A 22 -0.25 10.91 -12.52
CA LEU A 22 -0.54 12.13 -13.25
C LEU A 22 -2.01 12.55 -13.06
N TYR A 23 -2.92 11.60 -13.27
CA TYR A 23 -4.36 11.81 -13.04
C TYR A 23 -4.64 12.16 -11.58
N PHE A 24 -4.06 11.42 -10.63
CA PHE A 24 -4.29 11.67 -9.21
C PHE A 24 -3.82 13.06 -8.79
N ASN A 25 -2.64 13.51 -9.25
CA ASN A 25 -2.15 14.85 -8.96
C ASN A 25 -3.10 15.91 -9.52
N GLU A 26 -3.63 15.73 -10.74
CA GLU A 26 -4.60 16.65 -11.32
C GLU A 26 -5.92 16.70 -10.52
N ILE A 27 -6.56 15.55 -10.28
CA ILE A 27 -7.86 15.53 -9.61
C ILE A 27 -7.78 15.97 -8.15
N SER A 28 -6.61 15.79 -7.51
CA SER A 28 -6.39 16.18 -6.11
C SER A 28 -6.40 17.68 -5.84
N GLU A 29 -6.39 18.51 -6.89
CA GLU A 29 -6.51 19.97 -6.80
C GLU A 29 -7.97 20.45 -6.97
N THR A 30 -8.91 19.51 -7.21
CA THR A 30 -10.33 19.86 -7.36
C THR A 30 -11.03 19.99 -6.01
N GLN A 31 -11.98 20.91 -5.91
CA GLN A 31 -12.79 21.11 -4.69
C GLN A 31 -13.56 19.84 -4.27
N LEU A 32 -13.91 18.97 -5.23
CA LEU A 32 -14.61 17.73 -4.91
C LEU A 32 -13.69 16.71 -4.20
N PHE A 33 -12.39 16.75 -4.47
CA PHE A 33 -11.41 15.89 -3.80
C PHE A 33 -11.16 16.30 -2.33
N ASP A 34 -11.55 17.53 -1.95
CA ASP A 34 -11.56 18.01 -0.57
C ASP A 34 -12.77 17.56 0.26
N GLN A 35 -13.72 16.87 -0.36
CA GLN A 35 -14.94 16.40 0.30
C GLN A 35 -14.84 14.91 0.65
N TYR A 36 -15.56 14.48 1.69
CA TYR A 36 -15.64 13.06 2.02
C TYR A 36 -16.30 12.30 0.84
N PRO A 37 -15.80 11.09 0.48
CA PRO A 37 -14.70 10.35 1.12
C PRO A 37 -13.29 10.65 0.57
N PHE A 38 -13.16 11.36 -0.56
CA PHE A 38 -11.86 11.67 -1.19
C PHE A 38 -10.93 12.54 -0.33
N LYS A 39 -11.50 13.31 0.60
CA LYS A 39 -10.74 14.05 1.61
C LYS A 39 -9.76 13.17 2.39
N LEU A 40 -10.08 11.88 2.59
CA LEU A 40 -9.17 10.94 3.25
C LEU A 40 -7.86 10.79 2.45
N LEU A 41 -7.94 10.72 1.13
CA LEU A 41 -6.79 10.72 0.23
C LEU A 41 -6.09 12.09 0.20
N ASN A 42 -6.85 13.19 0.14
CA ASN A 42 -6.22 14.52 0.09
C ASN A 42 -5.46 14.87 1.38
N ASN A 43 -5.90 14.35 2.52
CA ASN A 43 -5.20 14.52 3.80
C ASN A 43 -3.79 13.90 3.82
N LEU A 44 -3.46 12.98 2.89
CA LEU A 44 -2.10 12.43 2.76
C LEU A 44 -1.07 13.53 2.43
N LYS A 45 -1.48 14.62 1.76
CA LYS A 45 -0.60 15.77 1.47
C LYS A 45 -0.13 16.50 2.74
N LYS A 46 -0.90 16.40 3.83
CA LYS A 46 -0.63 17.07 5.12
C LYS A 46 0.24 16.22 6.05
N ALA A 47 0.39 14.93 5.77
CA ALA A 47 1.18 14.02 6.57
C ALA A 47 2.64 14.04 6.11
N ASN A 48 3.47 14.88 6.72
CA ASN A 48 4.92 14.86 6.49
C ASN A 48 5.53 13.53 6.96
N GLN A 49 6.55 13.06 6.27
CA GLN A 49 7.29 11.86 6.65
C GLN A 49 8.74 12.20 7.02
N SER A 50 9.45 11.23 7.60
CA SER A 50 10.85 11.40 7.98
C SER A 50 11.73 11.58 6.73
N PRO A 51 12.44 12.72 6.55
CA PRO A 51 13.29 12.95 5.37
C PRO A 51 14.38 11.90 5.16
N LYS A 52 14.83 11.25 6.24
CA LYS A 52 15.79 10.14 6.18
C LYS A 52 15.25 8.89 5.46
N HIS A 53 13.96 8.60 5.61
CA HIS A 53 13.32 7.36 5.14
C HIS A 53 12.39 7.59 3.95
N HIS A 54 11.94 8.83 3.81
CA HIS A 54 10.98 9.32 2.82
C HIS A 54 11.46 10.70 2.33
N PRO A 55 12.60 10.76 1.62
CA PRO A 55 13.13 12.01 1.05
C PRO A 55 12.17 12.69 0.06
N GLU A 56 11.18 11.97 -0.46
CA GLU A 56 10.10 12.47 -1.31
C GLU A 56 9.08 13.36 -0.57
N GLY A 57 9.15 13.44 0.76
CA GLY A 57 8.41 14.41 1.56
C GLY A 57 7.18 13.83 2.28
N ASN A 58 5.98 14.12 1.78
CA ASN A 58 4.73 13.72 2.44
C ASN A 58 4.21 12.36 1.95
N VAL A 59 3.16 11.86 2.60
CA VAL A 59 2.55 10.55 2.29
C VAL A 59 1.93 10.53 0.89
N TRP A 60 1.38 11.65 0.41
CA TRP A 60 0.83 11.73 -0.94
C TRP A 60 1.89 11.48 -2.00
N ASN A 61 3.03 12.17 -1.92
CA ASN A 61 4.14 12.02 -2.86
C ASN A 61 4.63 10.57 -2.91
N HIS A 62 4.81 9.96 -1.74
CA HIS A 62 5.14 8.54 -1.61
C HIS A 62 4.10 7.65 -2.28
N THR A 63 2.82 7.82 -1.94
CA THR A 63 1.71 7.03 -2.52
C THR A 63 1.67 7.13 -4.04
N MET A 64 1.91 8.31 -4.62
CA MET A 64 1.96 8.49 -6.07
C MET A 64 3.10 7.70 -6.72
N MET A 65 4.29 7.69 -6.09
CA MET A 65 5.41 6.88 -6.56
C MET A 65 5.10 5.37 -6.46
N VAL A 66 4.46 4.94 -5.37
CA VAL A 66 4.05 3.54 -5.16
C VAL A 66 3.01 3.10 -6.19
N VAL A 67 2.02 3.94 -6.50
CA VAL A 67 0.98 3.63 -7.50
C VAL A 67 1.58 3.51 -8.90
N ASP A 68 2.56 4.34 -9.27
CA ASP A 68 3.26 4.21 -10.55
C ASP A 68 4.09 2.91 -10.63
N GLU A 69 4.79 2.50 -9.55
CA GLU A 69 5.48 1.20 -9.52
C GLU A 69 4.49 0.02 -9.56
N ALA A 70 3.38 0.12 -8.83
CA ALA A 70 2.32 -0.88 -8.87
C ALA A 70 1.72 -1.01 -10.27
N ALA A 71 1.54 0.11 -10.99
CA ALA A 71 1.02 0.09 -12.36
C ALA A 71 1.92 -0.73 -13.30
N ARG A 72 3.25 -0.69 -13.10
CA ARG A 72 4.21 -1.50 -13.89
C ARG A 72 4.15 -2.98 -13.57
N LEU A 73 3.94 -3.33 -12.30
CA LEU A 73 3.92 -4.72 -11.82
C LEU A 73 2.51 -5.33 -11.75
N ARG A 74 1.47 -4.57 -12.12
CA ARG A 74 0.06 -5.01 -11.98
C ARG A 74 -0.26 -6.31 -12.68
N SER A 75 0.48 -6.68 -13.73
CA SER A 75 0.31 -7.97 -14.43
C SER A 75 0.73 -9.18 -13.61
N GLU A 76 1.58 -8.99 -12.60
CA GLU A 76 2.07 -10.04 -11.70
C GLU A 76 1.07 -10.36 -10.59
N SER A 77 0.12 -9.45 -10.32
CA SER A 77 -0.91 -9.66 -9.31
C SER A 77 -2.00 -10.61 -9.78
N ASN A 78 -2.39 -11.53 -8.91
CA ASN A 78 -3.54 -12.42 -9.07
C ASN A 78 -4.88 -11.66 -9.02
N SER A 79 -4.89 -10.41 -8.54
CA SER A 79 -6.07 -9.55 -8.50
C SER A 79 -5.70 -8.08 -8.72
N LYS A 80 -5.41 -7.73 -9.98
CA LYS A 80 -5.00 -6.37 -10.40
C LYS A 80 -5.83 -5.25 -9.78
N LYS A 81 -7.16 -5.42 -9.76
CA LYS A 81 -8.10 -4.47 -9.13
C LYS A 81 -7.82 -4.27 -7.64
N ALA A 82 -7.73 -5.34 -6.85
CA ALA A 82 -7.47 -5.23 -5.42
C ALA A 82 -6.06 -4.69 -5.14
N PHE A 83 -5.06 -5.15 -5.91
CA PHE A 83 -3.68 -4.73 -5.77
C PHE A 83 -3.49 -3.23 -6.02
N MET A 84 -4.00 -2.70 -7.13
CA MET A 84 -3.87 -1.27 -7.45
C MET A 84 -4.60 -0.37 -6.45
N TRP A 85 -5.78 -0.77 -5.99
CA TRP A 85 -6.48 -0.05 -4.93
C TRP A 85 -5.74 -0.12 -3.58
N ALA A 86 -5.13 -1.26 -3.25
CA ALA A 86 -4.29 -1.38 -2.07
C ALA A 86 -3.05 -0.48 -2.16
N ALA A 87 -2.42 -0.35 -3.34
CA ALA A 87 -1.29 0.57 -3.54
C ALA A 87 -1.68 2.03 -3.25
N LEU A 88 -2.84 2.48 -3.75
CA LEU A 88 -3.36 3.83 -3.48
C LEU A 88 -3.69 4.05 -1.99
N LEU A 89 -4.16 3.01 -1.29
CA LEU A 89 -4.70 3.11 0.06
C LEU A 89 -3.75 2.63 1.16
N HIS A 90 -2.58 2.07 0.85
CA HIS A 90 -1.72 1.38 1.82
C HIS A 90 -1.39 2.24 3.05
N ASP A 91 -1.18 3.53 2.82
CA ASP A 91 -0.80 4.51 3.84
C ASP A 91 -1.94 5.47 4.24
N ILE A 92 -3.20 5.18 3.87
CA ILE A 92 -4.34 6.08 4.13
C ILE A 92 -4.53 6.40 5.63
N GLY A 93 -4.03 5.55 6.52
CA GLY A 93 -4.06 5.76 7.98
C GLY A 93 -2.97 6.69 8.53
N LYS A 94 -1.95 7.05 7.74
CA LYS A 94 -0.84 7.88 8.23
C LYS A 94 -1.27 9.28 8.70
N PRO A 95 -2.19 10.01 8.05
CA PRO A 95 -2.62 11.32 8.54
C PRO A 95 -3.10 11.31 10.00
N ASP A 96 -3.84 10.27 10.39
CA ASP A 96 -4.39 10.14 11.74
C ASP A 96 -3.38 9.56 12.74
N ALA A 97 -2.44 8.75 12.26
CA ALA A 97 -1.41 8.10 13.08
C ALA A 97 -0.17 8.97 13.33
N THR A 98 0.10 9.95 12.46
CA THR A 98 1.39 10.66 12.44
C THR A 98 1.50 11.66 13.58
N LYS A 99 2.58 11.54 14.36
CA LYS A 99 2.89 12.40 15.50
C LYS A 99 4.37 12.79 15.51
N TYR A 100 4.64 14.02 15.91
CA TYR A 100 5.99 14.51 16.18
C TYR A 100 6.38 14.20 17.62
N ARG A 101 7.47 13.46 17.81
CA ARG A 101 7.96 13.01 19.12
C ARG A 101 9.47 13.14 19.16
N ASN A 102 10.00 13.99 20.05
CA ASN A 102 11.44 14.14 20.29
C ASN A 102 12.27 14.30 19.01
N GLY A 103 11.88 15.22 18.12
CA GLY A 103 12.60 15.43 16.87
C GLY A 103 12.26 14.45 15.74
N ARG A 104 11.44 13.43 15.99
CA ARG A 104 11.14 12.35 15.05
C ARG A 104 9.67 12.32 14.67
N ILE A 105 9.40 12.09 13.39
CA ILE A 105 8.06 11.83 12.88
C ILE A 105 7.81 10.32 12.96
N THR A 106 6.67 9.94 13.54
CA THR A 106 6.29 8.54 13.76
C THR A 106 4.82 8.33 13.44
N SER A 107 4.47 7.21 12.81
CA SER A 107 3.09 6.86 12.41
C SER A 107 2.76 5.45 12.91
N TYR A 108 2.64 5.28 14.23
CA TYR A 108 2.36 3.96 14.82
C TYR A 108 0.93 3.52 14.53
N ASP A 109 0.74 2.21 14.30
CA ASP A 109 -0.55 1.57 14.00
C ASP A 109 -1.29 2.13 12.76
N HIS A 110 -0.60 2.85 11.87
CA HIS A 110 -1.20 3.39 10.65
C HIS A 110 -1.72 2.31 9.70
N ASP A 111 -1.16 1.10 9.77
CA ASP A 111 -1.59 -0.09 9.04
C ASP A 111 -2.97 -0.59 9.52
N LYS A 112 -3.23 -0.56 10.83
CA LYS A 112 -4.53 -0.90 11.42
C LYS A 112 -5.59 0.16 11.12
N ILE A 113 -5.25 1.43 11.38
CA ILE A 113 -6.14 2.57 11.08
C ILE A 113 -6.43 2.62 9.58
N GLY A 114 -5.40 2.43 8.76
CA GLY A 114 -5.50 2.42 7.31
C GLY A 114 -6.45 1.35 6.79
N ALA A 115 -6.42 0.15 7.37
CA ALA A 115 -7.37 -0.92 7.01
C ALA A 115 -8.83 -0.50 7.27
N GLU A 116 -9.13 0.09 8.43
CA GLU A 116 -10.48 0.57 8.73
C GLU A 116 -10.93 1.69 7.80
N LEU A 117 -10.04 2.64 7.50
CA LEU A 117 -10.32 3.75 6.59
C LEU A 117 -10.48 3.27 5.13
N ALA A 118 -9.64 2.35 4.67
CA ALA A 118 -9.75 1.76 3.33
C ALA A 118 -11.09 1.03 3.15
N ARG A 119 -11.53 0.27 4.16
CA ARG A 119 -12.84 -0.37 4.16
C ARG A 119 -13.96 0.66 4.06
N LYS A 120 -13.96 1.68 4.92
CA LYS A 120 -14.98 2.75 4.91
C LYS A 120 -15.02 3.45 3.56
N PHE A 121 -13.86 3.86 3.04
CA PHE A 121 -13.74 4.53 1.74
C PHE A 121 -14.39 3.71 0.61
N LEU A 122 -14.08 2.41 0.51
CA LEU A 122 -14.59 1.58 -0.57
C LEU A 122 -16.09 1.25 -0.43
N MET A 123 -16.60 1.12 0.81
CA MET A 123 -18.02 0.89 1.08
C MET A 123 -18.92 2.05 0.64
N GLU A 124 -18.40 3.27 0.48
CA GLU A 124 -19.15 4.40 -0.08
C GLU A 124 -19.49 4.21 -1.57
N PHE A 125 -18.79 3.31 -2.27
CA PHE A 125 -18.86 3.17 -3.73
C PHE A 125 -19.06 1.75 -4.24
N SER A 126 -18.97 0.74 -3.37
CA SER A 126 -18.99 -0.65 -3.78
C SER A 126 -19.66 -1.53 -2.73
N GLU A 127 -20.45 -2.49 -3.22
CA GLU A 127 -21.03 -3.58 -2.43
C GLU A 127 -20.26 -4.91 -2.63
N ASP A 128 -19.14 -4.89 -3.35
CA ASP A 128 -18.28 -6.06 -3.60
C ASP A 128 -17.42 -6.35 -2.36
N ASP A 129 -18.01 -7.06 -1.39
CA ASP A 129 -17.37 -7.42 -0.12
C ASP A 129 -16.04 -8.18 -0.31
N ALA A 130 -15.93 -9.01 -1.35
CA ALA A 130 -14.72 -9.76 -1.64
C ALA A 130 -13.57 -8.83 -2.06
N PHE A 131 -13.85 -7.86 -2.93
CA PHE A 131 -12.89 -6.82 -3.31
C PHE A 131 -12.50 -5.95 -2.12
N ILE A 132 -13.48 -5.45 -1.35
CA ILE A 132 -13.23 -4.60 -0.17
C ILE A 132 -12.35 -5.34 0.83
N ARG A 133 -12.67 -6.60 1.14
CA ARG A 133 -11.88 -7.43 2.06
C ARG A 133 -10.45 -7.61 1.55
N LYS A 134 -10.26 -7.92 0.26
CA LYS A 134 -8.90 -8.09 -0.31
C LYS A 134 -8.07 -6.82 -0.16
N VAL A 135 -8.60 -5.66 -0.54
CA VAL A 135 -7.89 -4.38 -0.39
C VAL A 135 -7.57 -4.12 1.08
N THR A 136 -8.58 -4.26 1.95
CA THR A 136 -8.43 -4.00 3.40
C THR A 136 -7.35 -4.86 4.03
N MET A 137 -7.24 -6.14 3.67
CA MET A 137 -6.22 -7.04 4.21
C MET A 137 -4.82 -6.73 3.65
N LEU A 138 -4.70 -6.32 2.39
CA LEU A 138 -3.41 -5.86 1.85
C LEU A 138 -2.95 -4.59 2.56
N VAL A 139 -3.83 -3.61 2.77
CA VAL A 139 -3.53 -2.40 3.55
C VAL A 139 -3.16 -2.77 5.00
N ARG A 140 -3.90 -3.68 5.65
CA ARG A 140 -3.63 -4.10 7.03
C ARG A 140 -2.23 -4.68 7.22
N TRP A 141 -1.73 -5.41 6.21
CA TRP A 141 -0.52 -6.23 6.34
C TRP A 141 0.68 -5.69 5.56
N HIS A 142 0.58 -4.53 4.89
CA HIS A 142 1.65 -3.99 4.05
C HIS A 142 2.99 -3.77 4.80
N MET A 143 2.95 -3.50 6.11
CA MET A 143 4.16 -3.31 6.93
C MET A 143 4.88 -4.62 7.32
N GLN A 144 4.26 -5.79 7.13
CA GLN A 144 4.82 -7.05 7.63
C GLN A 144 6.17 -7.41 7.01
N ILE A 145 6.44 -6.98 5.78
CA ILE A 145 7.77 -7.16 5.17
C ILE A 145 8.86 -6.52 6.02
N LEU A 146 8.64 -5.28 6.47
CA LEU A 146 9.59 -4.61 7.35
C LEU A 146 9.79 -5.38 8.65
N PHE A 147 8.68 -5.83 9.25
CA PHE A 147 8.71 -6.46 10.56
C PHE A 147 9.38 -7.83 10.51
N VAL A 148 9.04 -8.65 9.52
CA VAL A 148 9.56 -10.01 9.34
C VAL A 148 11.04 -9.98 8.92
N VAL A 149 11.43 -9.13 7.96
CA VAL A 149 12.82 -9.07 7.50
C VAL A 149 13.75 -8.64 8.64
N ASN A 150 13.33 -7.66 9.45
CA ASN A 150 14.13 -7.12 10.56
C ASN A 150 13.91 -7.82 11.91
N ASN A 151 13.17 -8.94 11.96
CA ASN A 151 12.86 -9.68 13.19
C ASN A 151 12.25 -8.79 14.30
N MET A 152 11.37 -7.87 13.91
CA MET A 152 10.68 -6.98 14.86
C MET A 152 9.60 -7.74 15.62
N PRO A 153 9.30 -7.37 16.89
CA PRO A 153 8.28 -8.03 17.70
C PRO A 153 6.85 -7.86 17.18
N PHE A 154 6.64 -7.00 16.17
CA PHE A 154 5.36 -6.75 15.52
C PHE A 154 5.07 -7.68 14.32
N ALA A 155 6.01 -8.57 13.99
CA ALA A 155 5.82 -9.57 12.95
C ALA A 155 4.74 -10.57 13.37
N ASP A 156 3.75 -10.79 12.51
CA ASP A 156 2.65 -11.74 12.72
C ASP A 156 2.35 -12.48 11.41
N VAL A 157 3.27 -13.39 11.06
CA VAL A 157 3.25 -14.15 9.81
C VAL A 157 2.00 -15.02 9.71
N GLU A 158 1.66 -15.72 10.79
CA GLU A 158 0.60 -16.72 10.79
C GLU A 158 -0.79 -16.08 10.66
N THR A 159 -1.04 -14.94 11.31
CA THR A 159 -2.32 -14.24 11.12
C THR A 159 -2.40 -13.59 9.75
N MET A 160 -1.31 -13.00 9.26
CA MET A 160 -1.24 -12.45 7.91
C MET A 160 -1.59 -13.52 6.86
N LYS A 161 -0.98 -14.71 6.93
CA LYS A 161 -1.26 -15.84 6.03
C LYS A 161 -2.72 -16.25 5.97
N ARG A 162 -3.43 -16.21 7.10
CA ARG A 162 -4.86 -16.55 7.16
C ARG A 162 -5.75 -15.47 6.54
N GLN A 163 -5.25 -14.26 6.40
CA GLN A 163 -6.04 -13.09 6.02
C GLN A 163 -5.72 -12.55 4.62
N ALA A 164 -4.49 -12.71 4.15
CA ALA A 164 -4.00 -12.20 2.87
C ALA A 164 -3.09 -13.23 2.16
N ASP A 165 -3.04 -13.15 0.84
CA ASP A 165 -2.06 -13.87 0.04
C ASP A 165 -0.67 -13.23 0.27
N ILE A 166 0.29 -14.03 0.73
CA ILE A 166 1.65 -13.54 1.03
C ILE A 166 2.32 -12.97 -0.22
N THR A 167 2.03 -13.54 -1.40
CA THR A 167 2.63 -13.09 -2.66
C THR A 167 2.12 -11.71 -3.06
N GLU A 168 0.84 -11.41 -2.80
CA GLU A 168 0.27 -10.07 -3.01
C GLU A 168 0.80 -9.06 -1.98
N VAL A 169 1.00 -9.47 -0.71
CA VAL A 169 1.64 -8.62 0.30
C VAL A 169 3.09 -8.31 -0.11
N ALA A 170 3.83 -9.33 -0.55
CA ALA A 170 5.20 -9.21 -1.06
C ALA A 170 5.27 -8.25 -2.25
N LEU A 171 4.38 -8.40 -3.22
CA LEU A 171 4.31 -7.54 -4.39
C LEU A 171 4.01 -6.08 -4.01
N LEU A 172 3.02 -5.86 -3.13
CA LEU A 172 2.67 -4.51 -2.66
C LEU A 172 3.83 -3.86 -1.90
N GLY A 173 4.50 -4.60 -1.03
CA GLY A 173 5.64 -4.04 -0.31
C GLY A 173 6.88 -3.85 -1.19
N LEU A 174 7.05 -4.60 -2.28
CA LEU A 174 8.05 -4.28 -3.29
C LEU A 174 7.77 -2.90 -3.89
N CYS A 175 6.53 -2.63 -4.28
CA CYS A 175 6.11 -1.31 -4.79
C CYS A 175 6.29 -0.19 -3.74
N ASP A 176 5.94 -0.42 -2.47
CA ASP A 176 6.18 0.52 -1.35
C ASP A 176 7.69 0.83 -1.19
N ARG A 177 8.56 -0.16 -1.39
CA ARG A 177 10.00 0.05 -1.29
C ARG A 177 10.57 0.75 -2.50
N LEU A 178 10.17 0.36 -3.70
CA LEU A 178 10.65 0.95 -4.96
C LEU A 178 10.10 2.36 -5.21
N GLY A 179 8.92 2.67 -4.68
CA GLY A 179 8.27 3.98 -4.76
C GLY A 179 8.88 5.04 -3.86
N ARG A 180 10.21 5.15 -3.78
CA ARG A 180 10.95 6.16 -2.99
C ARG A 180 12.15 6.67 -3.75
N LEU A 181 12.64 7.87 -3.42
CA LEU A 181 13.87 8.39 -4.04
C LEU A 181 15.11 7.64 -3.51
N TYR A 182 16.12 7.49 -4.37
CA TYR A 182 17.43 6.91 -4.05
C TYR A 182 17.42 5.44 -3.58
N VAL A 183 16.44 4.66 -4.06
CA VAL A 183 16.32 3.24 -3.73
C VAL A 183 17.31 2.37 -4.49
N ASP A 184 17.90 1.40 -3.78
CA ASP A 184 18.62 0.28 -4.38
C ASP A 184 17.65 -0.87 -4.65
N ARG A 185 17.22 -0.99 -5.92
CA ARG A 185 16.29 -2.04 -6.36
C ARG A 185 16.78 -3.45 -6.00
N ARG A 186 18.06 -3.76 -6.18
CA ARG A 186 18.59 -5.12 -5.94
C ARG A 186 18.48 -5.49 -4.47
N LYS A 187 18.74 -4.52 -3.59
CA LYS A 187 18.58 -4.69 -2.14
C LYS A 187 17.12 -4.93 -1.77
N GLU A 188 16.19 -4.14 -2.31
CA GLU A 188 14.77 -4.30 -1.98
C GLU A 188 14.19 -5.61 -2.52
N GLU A 189 14.57 -6.04 -3.73
CA GLU A 189 14.23 -7.37 -4.23
C GLU A 189 14.80 -8.51 -3.34
N ALA A 190 16.01 -8.33 -2.80
CA ALA A 190 16.57 -9.28 -1.83
C ALA A 190 15.78 -9.31 -0.52
N ASN A 191 15.32 -8.16 -0.03
CA ASN A 191 14.45 -8.08 1.15
C ASN A 191 13.12 -8.83 0.91
N ILE A 192 12.52 -8.71 -0.28
CA ILE A 192 11.30 -9.44 -0.64
C ILE A 192 11.53 -10.95 -0.69
N ARG A 193 12.66 -11.40 -1.27
CA ARG A 193 13.03 -12.83 -1.23
C ARG A 193 13.19 -13.34 0.20
N ALA A 194 13.90 -12.59 1.05
CA ALA A 194 14.07 -12.95 2.46
C ALA A 194 12.73 -12.97 3.22
N PHE A 195 11.81 -12.05 2.92
CA PHE A 195 10.45 -12.07 3.47
C PHE A 195 9.69 -13.34 3.08
N LEU A 196 9.70 -13.69 1.79
CA LEU A 196 9.03 -14.90 1.29
C LEU A 196 9.64 -16.18 1.89
N GLU A 197 10.96 -16.27 2.00
CA GLU A 197 11.66 -17.39 2.63
C GLU A 197 11.28 -17.54 4.11
N LYS A 198 11.28 -16.45 4.88
CA LYS A 198 10.85 -16.46 6.28
C LYS A 198 9.38 -16.83 6.44
N CYS A 199 8.52 -16.37 5.54
CA CYS A 199 7.12 -16.76 5.56
C CYS A 199 6.92 -18.23 5.15
N SER A 200 7.79 -18.79 4.31
CA SER A 200 7.71 -20.17 3.81
C SER A 200 8.34 -21.20 4.75
N THR A 201 9.31 -20.79 5.57
CA THR A 201 10.04 -21.69 6.50
C THR A 201 9.21 -22.15 7.70
N ASP A 202 8.04 -21.54 7.93
CA ASP A 202 7.01 -22.06 8.84
C ASP A 202 6.12 -23.16 8.19
N ILE A 203 6.33 -23.47 6.91
CA ILE A 203 5.80 -24.67 6.26
C ILE A 203 6.87 -25.75 6.42
N ASN A 204 6.65 -26.64 7.40
CA ASN A 204 7.41 -27.86 7.66
C ASN A 204 8.18 -28.40 6.43
N LYS A 205 9.48 -28.68 6.63
CA LYS A 205 10.30 -29.70 5.95
C LYS A 205 9.47 -30.63 5.02
N ASN A 206 9.26 -30.29 3.74
CA ASN A 206 9.04 -31.26 2.63
C ASN A 206 8.56 -30.71 1.27
N SER A 207 8.62 -29.42 0.97
CA SER A 207 8.16 -28.96 -0.36
C SER A 207 9.14 -28.00 -1.01
N ARG A 208 10.07 -28.55 -1.79
CA ARG A 208 10.85 -27.80 -2.78
C ARG A 208 9.88 -27.35 -3.89
N VAL A 209 9.47 -26.09 -3.86
CA VAL A 209 8.95 -25.42 -5.06
C VAL A 209 9.96 -24.38 -5.49
N LEU A 210 10.46 -24.58 -6.69
CA LEU A 210 11.44 -23.75 -7.39
C LEU A 210 10.85 -22.35 -7.62
N VAL A 211 11.47 -21.34 -7.02
CA VAL A 211 11.31 -19.95 -7.45
C VAL A 211 12.27 -19.74 -8.62
N LYS A 212 11.75 -19.62 -9.84
CA LYS A 212 12.52 -19.08 -10.97
C LYS A 212 12.43 -17.56 -10.90
N VAL A 213 13.61 -16.95 -10.79
CA VAL A 213 13.87 -15.53 -11.05
C VAL A 213 13.81 -15.30 -12.56
#